data_AF-A0A7X7E2Y1-F1
#
_entry.id   AF-A0A7X7E2Y1-F1
#
_cell.length_a   1.000
_cell.length_b   1.000
_cell.length_c   1.000
_cell.angle_alpha   90.00
_cell.angle_beta   90.00
_cell.angle_gamma   90.00
#
_symmetry.space_group_name_H-M   'P 1'
#
loop_
_entity.id
_entity.type
_entity.pdbx_description
1 polymer ?
#
loop_
_entity_poly.entity_id
_entity_poly.type
_entity_poly.pdbx_seq_one_letter_code
_entity_poly.pdbx_strand_id
1 'polypeptide(L)'
;MLSVQAVLVVLFITTAFFVPFSWGISAIGLLFFIGAILSATHDTAIDGFYLVALNKGEQARFVGYRVMAYRIAMMAGTGGIVTIGTKFGWYYAFMTAGILLGGLFFFHILFLPKVEVAINPLRLLVKNLLKFRLLAGTALFAIVIVGLRFFINSTYYADVTTKYMVFKELGFSDWISIFLFFGIVMLSLFKNRIKNNIKQRSDSVFVKAFLSFIDRDHGGILLSFIILLRAGEFLLSTMSSAFMVDLGIKLHIGWITAGIGLPASIAGALLGGWLISKFTLKKMMLPFILAQNLTNLLYMVIALIFSPLIIQNAGNSNPIPIGLVNLISVAAVHGFDQFSGGLGTSVLMTFLMRTCFVNSKQRIMLLGRV
;
A
#
# COMPACT_ATOMS: atom_id res chain seq x y z
N MET A 1 -17.00 5.85 7.38
CA MET A 1 -16.43 4.52 7.09
C MET A 1 -17.43 3.59 6.38
N LEU A 2 -18.51 3.15 7.04
CA LEU A 2 -19.44 2.13 6.52
C LEU A 2 -20.02 2.44 5.13
N SER A 3 -20.39 3.69 4.86
CA SER A 3 -20.91 4.07 3.54
C SER A 3 -19.90 3.82 2.40
N VAL A 4 -18.61 4.05 2.65
CA VAL A 4 -17.56 3.82 1.66
C VAL A 4 -17.35 2.31 1.46
N GLN A 5 -17.42 1.53 2.54
CA GLN A 5 -17.36 0.07 2.46
C GLN A 5 -18.50 -0.48 1.61
N ALA A 6 -19.74 0.02 1.78
CA ALA A 6 -20.87 -0.36 0.95
C ALA A 6 -20.64 -0.05 -0.55
N VAL A 7 -20.09 1.13 -0.86
CA VAL A 7 -19.78 1.50 -2.25
C VAL A 7 -18.69 0.60 -2.83
N LEU A 8 -17.68 0.20 -2.05
CA LEU A 8 -16.67 -0.77 -2.49
C LEU A 8 -17.26 -2.16 -2.77
N VAL A 9 -18.23 -2.62 -1.98
CA VAL A 9 -18.96 -3.87 -2.26
C VAL A 9 -19.65 -3.81 -3.61
N VAL A 10 -20.43 -2.74 -3.84
CA VAL A 10 -21.11 -2.51 -5.13
C VAL A 10 -20.08 -2.47 -6.26
N LEU A 11 -18.97 -1.78 -6.07
CA LEU A 11 -17.90 -1.67 -7.06
C LEU A 11 -17.39 -3.06 -7.48
N PHE A 12 -16.99 -3.92 -6.54
CA PHE A 12 -16.49 -5.26 -6.88
C PHE A 12 -17.54 -6.15 -7.57
N ILE A 13 -18.80 -6.06 -7.15
CA ILE A 13 -19.90 -6.77 -7.81
C ILE A 13 -20.09 -6.26 -9.24
N THR A 14 -20.09 -4.94 -9.46
CA THR A 14 -20.19 -4.35 -10.80
C THR A 14 -19.00 -4.72 -11.69
N THR A 15 -17.79 -4.78 -11.13
CA THR A 15 -16.59 -5.25 -11.83
C THR A 15 -16.77 -6.68 -12.33
N ALA A 16 -17.34 -7.57 -11.51
CA ALA A 16 -17.63 -8.94 -11.91
C ALA A 16 -18.54 -8.99 -13.15
N PHE A 17 -19.62 -8.21 -13.15
CA PHE A 17 -20.55 -8.14 -14.29
C PHE A 17 -19.91 -7.59 -15.57
N PHE A 18 -18.85 -6.79 -15.49
CA PHE A 18 -18.16 -6.29 -16.68
C PHE A 18 -17.13 -7.25 -17.29
N VAL A 19 -16.73 -8.31 -16.58
CA VAL A 19 -15.76 -9.32 -17.06
C VAL A 19 -16.12 -9.95 -18.41
N PRO A 20 -17.37 -10.39 -18.70
CA PRO A 20 -17.67 -11.08 -19.95
C PRO A 20 -17.74 -10.16 -21.18
N PHE A 21 -17.71 -8.83 -21.01
CA PHE A 21 -17.84 -7.89 -22.13
C PHE A 21 -16.47 -7.55 -22.75
N SER A 22 -16.43 -7.42 -24.08
CA SER A 22 -15.21 -7.06 -24.82
C SER A 22 -14.65 -5.68 -24.46
N TRP A 23 -15.52 -4.71 -24.15
CA TRP A 23 -15.15 -3.39 -23.63
C TRP A 23 -14.90 -3.38 -22.10
N GLY A 24 -15.13 -4.53 -21.44
CA GLY A 24 -15.09 -4.68 -19.98
C GLY A 24 -13.76 -4.26 -19.37
N ILE A 25 -12.63 -4.53 -20.02
CA ILE A 25 -11.29 -4.17 -19.51
C ILE A 25 -11.18 -2.66 -19.24
N SER A 26 -11.68 -1.83 -20.14
CA SER A 26 -11.62 -0.37 -19.99
C SER A 26 -12.53 0.12 -18.86
N ALA A 27 -13.73 -0.47 -18.74
CA ALA A 27 -14.65 -0.15 -17.67
C ALA A 27 -14.15 -0.61 -16.29
N ILE A 28 -13.55 -1.80 -16.21
CA ILE A 28 -12.90 -2.33 -15.00
C ILE A 28 -11.75 -1.42 -14.58
N GLY A 29 -10.93 -0.95 -15.53
CA GLY A 29 -9.86 0.00 -15.26
C GLY A 29 -10.38 1.30 -14.63
N LEU A 30 -11.48 1.86 -15.16
CA LEU A 30 -12.13 3.04 -14.58
C LEU A 30 -12.71 2.75 -13.19
N LEU A 31 -13.35 1.61 -13.00
CA LEU A 31 -13.88 1.19 -11.69
C LEU A 31 -12.75 1.04 -10.67
N PHE A 32 -11.61 0.45 -11.02
CA PHE A 32 -10.47 0.35 -10.10
C PHE A 32 -9.81 1.70 -9.83
N PHE A 33 -9.80 2.63 -10.79
CA PHE A 33 -9.37 4.00 -10.52
C PHE A 33 -10.27 4.68 -9.48
N ILE A 34 -11.59 4.59 -9.65
CA ILE A 34 -12.56 5.09 -8.65
C ILE A 34 -12.39 4.36 -7.32
N GLY A 35 -12.18 3.03 -7.38
CA GLY A 35 -11.95 2.16 -6.25
C GLY A 35 -10.72 2.54 -5.44
N ALA A 36 -9.64 2.98 -6.08
CA ALA A 36 -8.44 3.46 -5.40
C ALA A 36 -8.72 4.73 -4.57
N ILE A 37 -9.51 5.67 -5.10
CA ILE A 37 -9.92 6.88 -4.38
C ILE A 37 -10.83 6.53 -3.20
N LEU A 38 -11.79 5.64 -3.41
CA LEU A 38 -12.68 5.14 -2.35
C LEU A 38 -11.89 4.39 -1.27
N SER A 39 -10.95 3.52 -1.65
CA SER A 39 -10.09 2.78 -0.72
C SER A 39 -9.25 3.73 0.12
N ALA A 40 -8.61 4.74 -0.48
CA ALA A 40 -7.83 5.74 0.26
C ALA A 40 -8.69 6.52 1.27
N THR A 41 -9.94 6.83 0.88
CA THR A 41 -10.91 7.47 1.77
C THR A 41 -11.34 6.54 2.92
N HIS A 42 -11.56 5.27 2.61
CA HIS A 42 -11.91 4.24 3.57
C HIS A 42 -10.81 4.02 4.60
N ASP A 43 -9.56 3.90 4.15
CA ASP A 43 -8.38 3.71 5.02
C ASP A 43 -8.21 4.90 5.98
N THR A 44 -8.35 6.12 5.47
CA THR A 44 -8.30 7.34 6.29
C THR A 44 -9.43 7.35 7.34
N ALA A 45 -10.64 6.92 6.96
CA ALA A 45 -11.79 6.88 7.86
C ALA A 45 -11.65 5.80 8.95
N ILE A 46 -11.12 4.61 8.61
CA ILE A 46 -10.85 3.55 9.58
C ILE A 46 -9.81 4.01 10.59
N ASP A 47 -8.75 4.68 10.13
CA ASP A 47 -7.69 5.17 11.00
C ASP A 47 -8.19 6.23 11.97
N GLY A 48 -9.07 7.12 11.51
CA GLY A 48 -9.78 8.07 12.37
C GLY A 48 -10.66 7.36 13.41
N PHE A 49 -11.50 6.42 12.96
CA PHE A 49 -12.38 5.64 13.83
C PHE A 49 -11.59 4.90 14.93
N TYR A 50 -10.50 4.23 14.56
CA TYR A 50 -9.62 3.50 15.47
C TYR A 50 -9.06 4.38 16.61
N LEU A 51 -8.67 5.62 16.28
CA LEU A 51 -8.12 6.56 17.27
C LEU A 51 -9.17 7.10 18.24
N VAL A 52 -10.43 7.19 17.81
CA VAL A 52 -11.56 7.67 18.62
C VAL A 52 -12.17 6.54 19.45
N ALA A 53 -12.26 5.33 18.89
CA ALA A 53 -12.92 4.19 19.51
C ALA A 53 -12.12 3.56 20.67
N LEU A 54 -10.80 3.69 20.67
CA LEU A 54 -9.91 2.98 21.61
C LEU A 54 -9.13 3.94 22.52
N ASN A 55 -8.95 3.55 23.78
CA ASN A 55 -8.10 4.27 24.71
C ASN A 55 -6.61 4.03 24.41
N LYS A 56 -5.72 4.90 24.92
CA LYS A 56 -4.27 4.84 24.62
C LYS A 56 -3.59 3.49 24.94
N GLY A 57 -4.00 2.84 26.04
CA GLY A 57 -3.49 1.51 26.39
C GLY A 57 -3.96 0.43 25.42
N GLU A 58 -5.21 0.53 24.97
CA GLU A 58 -5.82 -0.41 24.01
C GLU A 58 -5.24 -0.20 22.60
N GLN A 59 -5.00 1.05 22.20
CA GLN A 59 -4.36 1.37 20.93
C GLN A 59 -3.05 0.56 20.80
N ALA A 60 -2.13 0.65 21.75
CA ALA A 60 -0.87 -0.11 21.71
C ALA A 60 -1.07 -1.63 21.53
N ARG A 61 -2.11 -2.21 22.13
CA ARG A 61 -2.46 -3.64 21.96
C ARG A 61 -3.00 -3.94 20.56
N PHE A 62 -3.91 -3.11 20.05
CA PHE A 62 -4.59 -3.34 18.78
C PHE A 62 -3.75 -3.02 17.53
N VAL A 63 -2.64 -2.29 17.66
CA VAL A 63 -1.70 -2.07 16.56
C VAL A 63 -1.20 -3.40 15.97
N GLY A 64 -0.85 -4.38 16.82
CA GLY A 64 -0.40 -5.70 16.37
C GLY A 64 -1.50 -6.47 15.62
N TYR A 65 -2.73 -6.45 16.14
CA TYR A 65 -3.88 -7.09 15.49
C TYR A 65 -4.22 -6.45 14.15
N ARG A 66 -4.07 -5.13 14.00
CA ARG A 66 -4.30 -4.45 12.72
C ARG A 66 -3.34 -4.93 11.64
N VAL A 67 -2.05 -5.05 11.97
CA VAL A 67 -1.04 -5.57 11.03
C VAL A 67 -1.33 -7.03 10.68
N MET A 68 -1.72 -7.85 11.66
CA MET A 68 -2.13 -9.23 11.41
C MET A 68 -3.35 -9.31 10.47
N ALA A 69 -4.40 -8.53 10.74
CA ALA A 69 -5.60 -8.47 9.91
C ALA A 69 -5.28 -8.03 8.48
N TYR A 70 -4.41 -7.03 8.30
CA TYR A 70 -3.93 -6.62 6.98
C TYR A 70 -3.21 -7.76 6.24
N ARG A 71 -2.37 -8.54 6.92
CA ARG A 71 -1.68 -9.70 6.31
C ARG A 71 -2.65 -10.83 5.93
N ILE A 72 -3.66 -11.09 6.76
CA ILE A 72 -4.73 -12.04 6.44
C ILE A 72 -5.54 -11.55 5.23
N ALA A 73 -5.86 -10.26 5.17
CA ALA A 73 -6.55 -9.68 4.02
C ALA A 73 -5.73 -9.81 2.74
N MET A 74 -4.41 -9.57 2.80
CA MET A 74 -3.51 -9.84 1.66
C MET A 74 -3.54 -11.32 1.26
N MET A 75 -3.51 -12.26 2.21
CA MET A 75 -3.62 -13.71 1.92
C MET A 75 -4.90 -14.06 1.17
N ALA A 76 -6.03 -13.53 1.65
CA ALA A 76 -7.33 -13.76 1.03
C ALA A 76 -7.40 -13.15 -0.37
N GLY A 77 -6.86 -11.95 -0.56
CA GLY A 77 -6.82 -11.25 -1.84
C GLY A 77 -5.87 -11.87 -2.86
N THR A 78 -4.57 -11.85 -2.59
CA THR A 78 -3.53 -12.29 -3.54
C THR A 78 -3.44 -13.80 -3.67
N GLY A 79 -3.80 -14.55 -2.63
CA GLY A 79 -3.84 -16.01 -2.65
C GLY A 79 -5.21 -16.51 -3.08
N GLY A 80 -6.20 -16.35 -2.20
CA GLY A 80 -7.54 -16.94 -2.37
C GLY A 80 -8.26 -16.45 -3.63
N ILE A 81 -8.52 -15.14 -3.72
CA ILE A 81 -9.31 -14.54 -4.80
C ILE A 81 -8.60 -14.69 -6.16
N VAL A 82 -7.29 -14.46 -6.24
CA VAL A 82 -6.53 -14.66 -7.49
C VAL A 82 -6.55 -16.12 -7.93
N THR A 83 -6.45 -17.09 -7.02
CA THR A 83 -6.55 -18.52 -7.35
C THR A 83 -7.92 -18.87 -7.92
N ILE A 84 -8.99 -18.26 -7.41
CA ILE A 84 -10.33 -18.41 -7.99
C ILE A 84 -10.36 -17.82 -9.41
N GLY A 85 -9.73 -16.65 -9.61
CA GLY A 85 -9.63 -16.01 -10.92
C GLY A 85 -8.91 -16.84 -11.96
N THR A 86 -7.82 -17.49 -11.59
CA THR A 86 -7.02 -18.32 -12.51
C THR A 86 -7.64 -19.69 -12.77
N LYS A 87 -8.33 -20.30 -11.80
CA LYS A 87 -8.91 -21.65 -11.95
C LYS A 87 -10.35 -21.64 -12.49
N PHE A 88 -11.19 -20.73 -12.00
CA PHE A 88 -12.62 -20.71 -12.29
C PHE A 88 -13.04 -19.51 -13.14
N GLY A 89 -12.19 -18.48 -13.24
CA GLY A 89 -12.41 -17.29 -14.06
C GLY A 89 -12.61 -16.01 -13.25
N TRP A 90 -12.25 -14.88 -13.84
CA TRP A 90 -12.23 -13.56 -13.19
C TRP A 90 -13.61 -13.06 -12.74
N TYR A 91 -14.69 -13.50 -13.38
CA TYR A 91 -16.06 -13.22 -12.93
C TYR A 91 -16.27 -13.72 -11.50
N TYR A 92 -15.95 -14.99 -11.24
CA TYR A 92 -16.11 -15.60 -9.92
C TYR A 92 -15.15 -14.98 -8.90
N ALA A 93 -13.94 -14.60 -9.30
CA ALA A 93 -12.99 -13.90 -8.43
C ALA A 93 -13.54 -12.56 -7.91
N PHE A 94 -14.06 -11.70 -8.79
CA PHE A 94 -14.61 -10.41 -8.36
C PHE A 94 -15.93 -10.57 -7.61
N MET A 95 -16.76 -11.56 -7.98
CA MET A 95 -18.00 -11.84 -7.28
C MET A 95 -17.73 -12.32 -5.84
N THR A 96 -16.79 -13.25 -5.67
CA THR A 96 -16.37 -13.73 -4.34
C THR A 96 -15.75 -12.61 -3.50
N ALA A 97 -14.93 -11.74 -4.10
CA ALA A 97 -14.40 -10.55 -3.44
C ALA A 97 -15.53 -9.63 -2.94
N GLY A 98 -16.52 -9.36 -3.79
CA GLY A 98 -17.69 -8.55 -3.46
C GLY A 98 -18.53 -9.16 -2.32
N ILE A 99 -18.77 -10.48 -2.37
CA ILE A 99 -19.50 -11.20 -1.31
C ILE A 99 -18.74 -11.16 0.02
N LEU A 100 -17.43 -11.40 0.01
CA LEU A 100 -16.60 -11.34 1.22
C LEU A 100 -16.62 -9.94 1.85
N LEU A 101 -16.42 -8.89 1.03
CA LEU A 101 -16.53 -7.50 1.48
C LEU A 101 -17.94 -7.17 2.00
N GLY A 102 -18.97 -7.72 1.35
CA GLY A 102 -20.37 -7.58 1.76
C GLY A 102 -20.63 -8.22 3.12
N GLY A 103 -20.14 -9.44 3.33
CA GLY A 103 -20.19 -10.12 4.63
C GLY A 103 -19.51 -9.31 5.73
N LEU A 104 -18.31 -8.79 5.47
CA LEU A 104 -17.62 -7.89 6.41
C LEU A 104 -18.40 -6.59 6.66
N PHE A 105 -19.06 -6.05 5.65
CA PHE A 105 -19.89 -4.85 5.78
C PHE A 105 -21.09 -5.10 6.71
N PHE A 106 -21.81 -6.20 6.52
CA PHE A 106 -22.91 -6.58 7.42
C PHE A 106 -22.41 -6.85 8.83
N PHE A 107 -21.28 -7.56 8.98
CA PHE A 107 -20.64 -7.77 10.27
C PHE A 107 -20.32 -6.44 10.97
N HIS A 108 -19.71 -5.49 10.24
CA HIS A 108 -19.39 -4.17 10.77
C HIS A 108 -20.63 -3.36 11.15
N ILE A 109 -21.73 -3.44 10.42
CA ILE A 109 -23.00 -2.79 10.79
C ILE A 109 -23.53 -3.33 12.13
N LEU A 110 -23.43 -4.64 12.35
CA LEU A 110 -24.02 -5.30 13.52
C LEU A 110 -23.16 -5.12 14.78
N PHE A 111 -21.84 -5.16 14.65
CA PHE A 111 -20.93 -5.26 15.79
C PHE A 111 -20.13 -3.98 16.10
N LEU A 112 -20.02 -3.01 15.18
CA LEU A 112 -19.24 -1.80 15.47
C LEU A 112 -19.99 -0.88 16.46
N PRO A 113 -19.29 -0.39 17.51
CA PRO A 113 -19.86 0.61 18.40
C PRO A 113 -20.03 1.94 17.64
N LYS A 114 -21.15 2.61 17.87
CA LYS A 114 -21.44 3.94 17.31
C LYS A 114 -20.74 5.01 18.15
N VAL A 115 -19.45 5.22 17.89
CA VAL A 115 -18.64 6.25 18.56
C VAL A 115 -18.60 7.59 17.82
N GLU A 116 -19.01 7.63 16.55
CA GLU A 116 -19.03 8.86 15.76
C GLU A 116 -20.45 9.44 15.66
N VAL A 117 -20.58 10.75 15.91
CA VAL A 117 -21.79 11.51 15.58
C VAL A 117 -21.57 12.20 14.25
N ALA A 118 -22.46 11.96 13.29
CA ALA A 118 -22.38 12.59 11.97
C ALA A 118 -22.57 14.12 12.08
N ILE A 119 -21.49 14.87 11.94
CA ILE A 119 -21.50 16.34 12.06
C ILE A 119 -22.21 16.99 10.87
N ASN A 120 -22.06 16.43 9.66
CA ASN A 120 -22.63 16.97 8.43
C ASN A 120 -23.37 15.89 7.62
N PRO A 121 -24.53 16.22 7.00
CA PRO A 121 -25.26 15.28 6.17
C PRO A 121 -24.55 15.01 4.84
N LEU A 122 -24.72 13.79 4.30
CA LEU A 122 -24.13 13.35 3.02
C LEU A 122 -24.49 14.28 1.85
N ARG A 123 -25.68 14.87 1.87
CA ARG A 123 -26.15 15.83 0.87
C ARG A 123 -25.25 17.06 0.75
N LEU A 124 -24.69 17.53 1.88
CA LEU A 124 -23.78 18.66 1.88
C LEU A 124 -22.45 18.31 1.18
N LEU A 125 -21.99 17.07 1.34
CA LEU A 125 -20.79 16.57 0.68
C LEU A 125 -21.00 16.49 -0.84
N VAL A 126 -22.13 15.94 -1.30
CA VAL A 126 -22.48 15.92 -2.73
C VAL A 126 -22.58 17.34 -3.29
N LYS A 127 -23.24 18.26 -2.58
CA LYS A 127 -23.33 19.68 -2.98
C LYS A 127 -21.94 20.34 -3.07
N ASN A 128 -21.04 20.03 -2.15
CA ASN A 128 -19.68 20.55 -2.18
C ASN A 128 -18.87 19.96 -3.35
N LEU A 129 -19.01 18.66 -3.64
CA LEU A 129 -18.36 18.02 -4.80
C LEU A 129 -18.82 18.62 -6.13
N LEU A 130 -20.08 19.05 -6.21
CA LEU A 130 -20.67 19.70 -7.38
C LEU A 130 -20.31 21.20 -7.50
N LYS A 131 -19.52 21.77 -6.59
CA LYS A 131 -19.07 23.16 -6.75
C LYS A 131 -18.21 23.30 -8.01
N PHE A 132 -18.51 24.30 -8.82
CA PHE A 132 -17.82 24.56 -10.09
C PHE A 132 -16.29 24.55 -9.96
N ARG A 133 -15.74 25.13 -8.89
CA ARG A 133 -14.29 25.13 -8.66
C ARG A 133 -13.68 23.73 -8.52
N LEU A 134 -14.40 22.80 -7.90
CA LEU A 134 -13.95 21.40 -7.75
C LEU A 134 -14.17 20.62 -9.04
N LEU A 135 -15.30 20.82 -9.72
CA LEU A 135 -15.55 20.22 -11.04
C LEU A 135 -14.53 20.70 -12.07
N ALA A 136 -14.22 21.98 -12.13
CA ALA A 136 -13.21 22.54 -13.01
C ALA A 136 -11.81 22.01 -12.68
N GLY A 137 -11.47 21.90 -11.39
CA GLY A 137 -10.19 21.33 -10.96
C GLY A 137 -10.04 19.85 -11.32
N THR A 138 -11.09 19.05 -11.10
CA THR A 138 -11.11 17.63 -11.47
C THR A 138 -11.12 17.41 -12.98
N ALA A 139 -11.86 18.23 -13.73
CA ALA A 139 -11.84 18.22 -15.19
C ALA A 139 -10.46 18.59 -15.75
N LEU A 140 -9.82 19.64 -15.22
CA LEU A 140 -8.46 20.01 -15.61
C LEU A 140 -7.48 18.86 -15.34
N PHE A 141 -7.57 18.24 -14.18
CA PHE A 141 -6.73 17.09 -13.83
C PHE A 141 -6.96 15.90 -14.78
N ALA A 142 -8.22 15.61 -15.11
CA ALA A 142 -8.57 14.57 -16.08
C ALA A 142 -8.02 14.91 -17.48
N ILE A 143 -8.11 16.17 -17.93
CA ILE A 143 -7.56 16.63 -19.20
C ILE A 143 -6.04 16.46 -19.23
N VAL A 144 -5.33 16.78 -18.14
CA VAL A 144 -3.88 16.58 -18.06
C VAL A 144 -3.53 15.09 -18.17
N ILE A 145 -4.26 14.21 -17.49
CA ILE A 145 -4.04 12.76 -17.58
C ILE A 145 -4.31 12.23 -18.99
N VAL A 146 -5.42 12.64 -19.60
CA VAL A 146 -5.78 12.24 -20.97
C VAL A 146 -4.77 12.79 -21.98
N GLY A 147 -4.34 14.04 -21.81
CA GLY A 147 -3.31 14.68 -22.63
C GLY A 147 -1.97 13.96 -22.52
N LEU A 148 -1.57 13.56 -21.32
CA LEU A 148 -0.37 12.74 -21.09
C LEU A 148 -0.48 11.39 -21.79
N ARG A 149 -1.64 10.72 -21.71
CA ARG A 149 -1.89 9.46 -22.41
C ARG A 149 -1.80 9.63 -23.92
N PHE A 150 -2.35 10.71 -24.45
CA PHE A 150 -2.30 11.00 -25.88
C PHE A 150 -0.87 11.31 -26.35
N PHE A 151 -0.11 12.07 -25.55
CA PHE A 151 1.29 12.37 -25.81
C PHE A 151 2.14 11.09 -25.88
N ILE A 152 1.99 10.18 -24.90
CA ILE A 152 2.75 8.92 -24.86
C ILE A 152 2.39 7.99 -26.01
N ASN A 153 1.14 8.02 -26.48
CA ASN A 153 0.70 7.25 -27.65
C ASN A 153 0.98 7.95 -29.00
N SER A 154 1.58 9.14 -29.00
CA SER A 154 1.85 9.90 -30.22
C SER A 154 3.06 9.35 -30.98
N THR A 155 3.07 9.55 -32.30
CA THR A 155 4.23 9.24 -33.15
C THR A 155 5.47 10.01 -32.73
N TYR A 156 5.31 11.22 -32.18
CA TYR A 156 6.41 12.01 -31.63
C TYR A 156 7.11 11.30 -30.46
N TYR A 157 6.33 10.72 -29.53
CA TYR A 157 6.92 9.96 -28.43
C TYR A 157 7.62 8.71 -28.95
N ALA A 158 7.06 8.04 -29.96
CA ALA A 158 7.73 6.91 -30.62
C ALA A 158 9.10 7.31 -31.20
N ASP A 159 9.21 8.44 -31.88
CA ASP A 159 10.49 8.96 -32.40
C ASP A 159 11.48 9.34 -31.29
N VAL A 160 10.98 9.87 -30.17
CA VAL A 160 11.82 10.16 -28.99
C VAL A 160 12.35 8.86 -28.37
N THR A 161 11.52 7.82 -28.27
CA THR A 161 11.93 6.51 -27.70
C THR A 161 12.93 5.75 -28.56
N THR A 162 12.92 5.94 -29.89
CA THR A 162 13.93 5.35 -30.78
C THR A 162 15.26 6.08 -30.69
N LYS A 163 15.23 7.40 -30.45
CA LYS A 163 16.43 8.23 -30.31
C LYS A 163 17.10 8.13 -28.94
N TYR A 164 16.33 7.96 -27.87
CA TYR A 164 16.82 7.92 -26.50
C TYR A 164 16.35 6.66 -25.78
N MET A 165 17.28 5.74 -25.56
CA MET A 165 17.00 4.42 -24.98
C MET A 165 16.36 4.48 -23.58
N VAL A 166 16.59 5.56 -22.83
CA VAL A 166 16.02 5.79 -21.50
C VAL A 166 14.48 5.89 -21.53
N PHE A 167 13.89 6.44 -22.59
CA PHE A 167 12.43 6.62 -22.67
C PHE A 167 11.69 5.37 -23.17
N LYS A 168 12.42 4.39 -23.72
CA LYS A 168 11.84 3.17 -24.29
C LYS A 168 11.11 2.31 -23.26
N GLU A 169 11.62 2.29 -22.03
CA GLU A 169 11.06 1.53 -20.90
C GLU A 169 9.98 2.32 -20.13
N LEU A 170 9.82 3.62 -20.39
CA LEU A 170 8.89 4.48 -19.63
C LEU A 170 7.49 4.43 -20.23
N GLY A 171 6.60 3.69 -19.56
CA GLY A 171 5.18 3.63 -19.87
C GLY A 171 4.37 4.75 -19.20
N PHE A 172 3.06 4.74 -19.43
CA PHE A 172 2.12 5.68 -18.83
C PHE A 172 2.13 5.65 -17.28
N SER A 173 2.25 4.46 -16.69
CA SER A 173 2.31 4.30 -15.22
C SER A 173 3.58 4.92 -14.63
N ASP A 174 4.70 4.82 -15.34
CA ASP A 174 5.99 5.36 -14.89
C ASP A 174 5.98 6.89 -14.92
N TRP A 175 5.39 7.47 -15.98
CA TRP A 175 5.18 8.92 -16.06
C TRP A 175 4.28 9.46 -14.94
N ILE A 176 3.20 8.75 -14.60
CA ILE A 176 2.38 9.11 -13.43
C ILE A 176 3.22 9.08 -12.15
N SER A 177 4.05 8.05 -11.97
CA SER A 177 4.90 7.89 -10.80
C SER A 177 5.95 9.01 -10.70
N ILE A 178 6.58 9.37 -11.81
CA ILE A 178 7.53 10.50 -11.91
C ILE A 178 6.82 11.81 -11.58
N PHE A 179 5.62 12.03 -12.10
CA PHE A 179 4.85 13.25 -11.82
C PHE A 179 4.43 13.36 -10.35
N LEU A 180 3.98 12.25 -9.74
CA LEU A 180 3.68 12.19 -8.31
C LEU A 180 4.92 12.45 -7.46
N PHE A 181 6.05 11.82 -7.80
CA PHE A 181 7.32 12.04 -7.11
C PHE A 181 7.74 13.50 -7.19
N PHE A 182 7.70 14.09 -8.38
CA PHE A 182 7.99 15.52 -8.58
C PHE A 182 7.02 16.41 -7.80
N GLY A 183 5.74 16.04 -7.74
CA GLY A 183 4.73 16.72 -6.93
C GLY A 183 5.08 16.72 -5.44
N ILE A 184 5.55 15.59 -4.89
CA ILE A 184 6.01 15.49 -3.50
C ILE A 184 7.28 16.32 -3.28
N VAL A 185 8.25 16.25 -4.20
CA VAL A 185 9.48 17.05 -4.14
C VAL A 185 9.15 18.54 -4.17
N MET A 186 8.27 18.97 -5.07
CA MET A 186 7.80 20.35 -5.18
C MET A 186 7.07 20.80 -3.91
N LEU A 187 6.22 19.96 -3.34
CA LEU A 187 5.55 20.25 -2.07
C LEU A 187 6.56 20.42 -0.93
N SER A 188 7.63 19.62 -0.92
CA SER A 188 8.73 19.73 0.04
C SER A 188 9.56 21.00 -0.15
N LEU A 189 9.96 21.33 -1.38
CA LEU A 189 10.76 22.52 -1.71
C LEU A 189 9.99 23.83 -1.47
N PHE A 190 8.71 23.87 -1.84
CA PHE A 190 7.87 25.07 -1.72
C PHE A 190 7.02 25.09 -0.44
N LYS A 191 7.32 24.21 0.51
CA LYS A 191 6.63 24.07 1.81
C LYS A 191 6.32 25.42 2.47
N ASN A 192 7.32 26.30 2.59
CA ASN A 192 7.17 27.59 3.28
C ASN A 192 6.21 28.54 2.54
N ARG A 193 6.23 28.53 1.20
CA ARG A 193 5.35 29.36 0.37
C ARG A 193 3.92 28.85 0.40
N ILE A 194 3.74 27.53 0.31
CA ILE A 194 2.44 26.86 0.42
C ILE A 194 1.82 27.15 1.79
N LYS A 195 2.58 27.01 2.88
CA LYS A 195 2.15 27.32 4.24
C LYS A 195 1.61 28.74 4.37
N ASN A 196 2.35 29.74 3.91
CA ASN A 196 1.96 31.14 4.03
C ASN A 196 0.67 31.44 3.24
N ASN A 197 0.53 30.89 2.04
CA ASN A 197 -0.68 31.06 1.21
C ASN A 197 -1.92 30.37 1.82
N ILE A 198 -1.75 29.18 2.42
CA ILE A 198 -2.86 28.42 2.99
C ILE A 198 -3.32 29.03 4.32
N LYS A 199 -2.38 29.51 5.17
CA LYS A 199 -2.69 30.16 6.45
C LYS A 199 -3.57 31.40 6.28
N GLN A 200 -3.45 32.11 5.16
CA GLN A 200 -4.28 33.28 4.84
C GLN A 200 -5.68 32.94 4.31
N ARG A 201 -5.92 31.72 3.83
CA ARG A 201 -7.13 31.38 3.03
C ARG A 201 -8.10 30.42 3.69
N SER A 202 -7.73 29.68 4.75
CA SER A 202 -8.60 28.62 5.29
C SER A 202 -8.45 28.42 6.80
N ASP A 203 -9.57 28.49 7.52
CA ASP A 203 -9.68 28.15 8.93
C ASP A 203 -10.04 26.68 9.24
N SER A 204 -10.15 25.83 8.21
CA SER A 204 -10.58 24.44 8.40
C SER A 204 -9.63 23.63 9.27
N VAL A 205 -10.20 22.75 10.11
CA VAL A 205 -9.46 21.85 11.01
C VAL A 205 -8.46 20.98 10.24
N PHE A 206 -8.85 20.50 9.05
CA PHE A 206 -7.98 19.70 8.19
C PHE A 206 -6.73 20.49 7.75
N VAL A 207 -6.90 21.74 7.32
CA VAL A 207 -5.78 22.59 6.91
C VAL A 207 -4.84 22.86 8.09
N LYS A 208 -5.38 23.09 9.29
CA LYS A 208 -4.55 23.29 10.50
C LYS A 208 -3.77 22.02 10.85
N ALA A 209 -4.38 20.83 10.73
CA ALA A 209 -3.70 19.55 10.93
C ALA A 209 -2.60 19.31 9.88
N PHE A 210 -2.90 19.58 8.60
CA PHE A 210 -1.96 19.44 7.50
C PHE A 210 -0.76 20.38 7.62
N LEU A 211 -1.00 21.66 7.92
CA LEU A 211 0.07 22.64 8.18
C LEU A 211 0.91 22.23 9.39
N SER A 212 0.30 21.69 10.44
CA SER A 212 1.03 21.18 11.60
C SER A 212 1.91 19.95 11.29
N PHE A 213 1.48 19.10 10.36
CA PHE A 213 2.28 17.97 9.89
C PHE A 213 3.47 18.46 9.06
N ILE A 214 3.21 19.38 8.13
CA ILE A 214 4.23 20.00 7.30
C ILE A 214 5.25 20.74 8.17
N ASP A 215 4.83 21.53 9.14
CA ASP A 215 5.67 22.37 10.01
C ASP A 215 6.56 21.63 10.99
N ARG A 216 6.52 20.30 10.99
CA ARG A 216 7.28 19.50 11.92
C ARG A 216 8.79 19.72 11.75
N ASP A 217 9.44 20.19 12.81
CA ASP A 217 10.90 20.28 12.88
C ASP A 217 11.50 18.89 12.62
N HIS A 218 12.53 18.87 11.76
CA HIS A 218 13.20 17.64 11.30
C HIS A 218 12.33 16.65 10.49
N GLY A 219 11.19 17.08 9.92
CA GLY A 219 10.37 16.21 9.06
C GLY A 219 11.13 15.59 7.88
N GLY A 220 12.12 16.30 7.33
CA GLY A 220 13.00 15.76 6.29
C GLY A 220 13.88 14.60 6.78
N ILE A 221 14.41 14.67 8.00
CA ILE A 221 15.23 13.59 8.60
C ILE A 221 14.35 12.35 8.83
N LEU A 222 13.12 12.54 9.30
CA LEU A 222 12.13 11.47 9.45
C LEU A 222 11.85 10.78 8.11
N LEU A 223 11.60 11.56 7.06
CA LEU A 223 11.32 11.03 5.72
C LEU A 223 12.53 10.27 5.16
N SER A 224 13.73 10.85 5.25
CA SER A 224 14.97 10.19 4.80
C SER A 224 15.21 8.88 5.53
N PHE A 225 14.95 8.82 6.84
CA PHE A 225 15.04 7.57 7.60
C PHE A 225 14.05 6.51 7.09
N ILE A 226 12.79 6.89 6.83
CA ILE A 226 11.78 5.96 6.31
C ILE A 226 12.18 5.44 4.93
N ILE A 227 12.63 6.34 4.04
CA ILE A 227 13.06 5.98 2.68
C ILE A 227 14.24 5.02 2.73
N LEU A 228 15.29 5.33 3.49
CA LEU A 228 16.46 4.46 3.62
C LEU A 228 16.13 3.10 4.22
N LEU A 229 15.23 3.07 5.22
CA LEU A 229 14.78 1.83 5.84
C LEU A 229 13.97 0.95 4.87
N ARG A 230 13.13 1.56 4.03
CA ARG A 230 12.25 0.84 3.09
C ARG A 230 12.87 0.52 1.74
N ALA A 231 13.84 1.30 1.27
CA ALA A 231 14.39 1.19 -0.08
C ALA A 231 14.94 -0.22 -0.38
N GLY A 232 15.73 -0.79 0.54
CA GLY A 232 16.29 -2.13 0.35
C GLY A 232 15.23 -3.23 0.25
N GLU A 233 14.24 -3.22 1.14
CA GLU A 233 13.14 -4.19 1.13
C GLU A 233 12.27 -4.05 -0.13
N PHE A 234 11.99 -2.82 -0.57
CA PHE A 234 11.20 -2.59 -1.77
C PHE A 234 11.89 -3.11 -3.05
N LEU A 235 13.20 -2.83 -3.18
CA LEU A 235 14.00 -3.31 -4.31
C LEU A 235 14.04 -4.85 -4.33
N LEU A 236 14.26 -5.48 -3.18
CA LEU A 236 14.28 -6.95 -3.06
C LEU A 236 12.91 -7.57 -3.35
N SER A 237 11.84 -7.04 -2.76
CA SER A 237 10.48 -7.58 -2.93
C SER A 237 10.01 -7.53 -4.38
N THR A 238 10.47 -6.54 -5.15
CA THR A 238 10.13 -6.42 -6.58
C THR A 238 10.87 -7.49 -7.40
N MET A 239 12.12 -7.79 -7.05
CA MET A 239 12.97 -8.76 -7.76
C MET A 239 12.77 -10.21 -7.32
N SER A 240 12.30 -10.46 -6.08
CA SER A 240 12.13 -11.82 -5.56
C SER A 240 11.11 -12.63 -6.37
N SER A 241 10.05 -11.98 -6.87
CA SER A 241 9.05 -12.64 -7.72
C SER A 241 9.63 -13.01 -9.09
N ALA A 242 10.38 -12.11 -9.72
CA ALA A 242 11.06 -12.38 -10.99
C ALA A 242 12.08 -13.52 -10.85
N PHE A 243 12.89 -13.46 -9.80
CA PHE A 243 13.84 -14.51 -9.45
C PHE A 243 13.21 -15.91 -9.33
N MET A 244 12.05 -16.02 -8.67
CA MET A 244 11.33 -17.29 -8.56
C MET A 244 10.77 -17.81 -9.90
N VAL A 245 10.37 -16.90 -10.79
CA VAL A 245 9.93 -17.26 -12.14
C VAL A 245 11.10 -17.78 -12.95
N ASP A 246 12.23 -17.08 -12.94
CA ASP A 246 13.44 -17.47 -13.68
C ASP A 246 14.09 -18.74 -13.13
N LEU A 247 13.89 -19.06 -11.85
CA LEU A 247 14.25 -20.36 -11.28
C LEU A 247 13.39 -21.52 -11.80
N GLY A 248 12.24 -21.25 -12.41
CA GLY A 248 11.33 -22.29 -12.87
C GLY A 248 10.27 -22.73 -11.86
N ILE A 249 10.11 -22.01 -10.74
CA ILE A 249 9.18 -22.38 -9.65
C ILE A 249 7.90 -21.54 -9.64
N LYS A 250 7.48 -21.02 -10.79
CA LYS A 250 6.29 -20.17 -10.94
C LYS A 250 5.02 -20.76 -10.30
N LEU A 251 4.80 -22.06 -10.44
CA LEU A 251 3.66 -22.77 -9.83
C LEU A 251 3.72 -22.80 -8.30
N HIS A 252 4.92 -22.74 -7.73
CA HIS A 252 5.14 -22.83 -6.30
C HIS A 252 5.07 -21.48 -5.58
N ILE A 253 5.17 -20.36 -6.30
CA ILE A 253 5.11 -18.99 -5.72
C ILE A 253 3.89 -18.84 -4.81
N GLY A 254 2.72 -19.30 -5.27
CA GLY A 254 1.46 -19.13 -4.53
C GLY A 254 1.51 -19.72 -3.11
N TRP A 255 1.94 -20.98 -2.96
CA TRP A 255 1.99 -21.62 -1.63
C TRP A 255 3.25 -21.22 -0.84
N ILE A 256 4.37 -20.87 -1.48
CA ILE A 256 5.55 -20.33 -0.78
C ILE A 256 5.19 -18.99 -0.14
N THR A 257 4.57 -18.09 -0.90
CA THR A 257 4.15 -16.78 -0.38
C THR A 257 3.04 -16.92 0.65
N ALA A 258 1.97 -17.64 0.34
CA ALA A 258 0.81 -17.72 1.23
C ALA A 258 1.03 -18.65 2.43
N GLY A 259 1.67 -19.79 2.23
CA GLY A 259 1.87 -20.83 3.25
C GLY A 259 3.10 -20.62 4.12
N ILE A 260 4.18 -20.04 3.60
CA ILE A 260 5.41 -19.81 4.37
C ILE A 260 5.61 -18.31 4.63
N GLY A 261 5.58 -17.49 3.59
CA GLY A 261 5.85 -16.07 3.69
C GLY A 261 4.92 -15.33 4.65
N LEU A 262 3.61 -15.47 4.48
CA LEU A 262 2.64 -14.72 5.30
C LEU A 262 2.67 -15.12 6.78
N PRO A 263 2.65 -16.42 7.17
CA PRO A 263 2.80 -16.80 8.57
C PRO A 263 4.12 -16.32 9.18
N ALA A 264 5.22 -16.44 8.43
CA ALA A 264 6.52 -15.94 8.86
C ALA A 264 6.48 -14.41 9.10
N SER A 265 5.82 -13.66 8.23
CA SER A 265 5.68 -12.21 8.38
C SER A 265 4.79 -11.78 9.55
N ILE A 266 3.72 -12.53 9.83
CA ILE A 266 2.90 -12.33 11.03
C ILE A 266 3.73 -12.63 12.28
N ALA A 267 4.44 -13.76 12.31
CA ALA A 267 5.30 -14.15 13.42
C ALA A 267 6.38 -13.09 13.67
N GLY A 268 7.04 -12.60 12.62
CA GLY A 268 8.05 -11.54 12.70
C GLY A 268 7.47 -10.23 13.23
N ALA A 269 6.30 -9.81 12.75
CA ALA A 269 5.66 -8.60 13.25
C ALA A 269 5.30 -8.69 14.74
N LEU A 270 4.71 -9.82 15.18
CA LEU A 270 4.31 -10.06 16.56
C LEU A 270 5.53 -10.17 17.49
N LEU A 271 6.55 -10.95 17.11
CA LEU A 271 7.81 -11.07 17.85
C LEU A 271 8.52 -9.71 17.93
N GLY A 272 8.57 -8.96 16.83
CA GLY A 272 9.17 -7.64 16.80
C GLY A 272 8.47 -6.67 17.76
N GLY A 273 7.13 -6.66 17.76
CA GLY A 273 6.35 -5.85 18.70
C GLY A 273 6.58 -6.23 20.16
N TRP A 274 6.58 -7.54 20.45
CA TRP A 274 6.83 -8.06 21.80
C TRP A 274 8.25 -7.73 22.29
N LEU A 275 9.27 -7.95 21.48
CA LEU A 275 10.67 -7.63 21.80
C LEU A 275 10.88 -6.12 22.00
N ILE A 276 10.26 -5.26 21.19
CA ILE A 276 10.32 -3.81 21.38
C ILE A 276 9.65 -3.39 22.69
N SER A 277 8.53 -4.04 23.05
CA SER A 277 7.85 -3.81 24.34
C SER A 277 8.73 -4.22 25.53
N LYS A 278 9.52 -5.29 25.41
CA LYS A 278 10.38 -5.81 26.48
C LYS A 278 11.73 -5.08 26.60
N PHE A 279 12.40 -4.82 25.47
CA PHE A 279 13.80 -4.34 25.43
C PHE A 279 13.96 -2.90 24.94
N THR A 280 12.86 -2.20 24.68
CA THR A 280 12.78 -0.83 24.13
C THR A 280 13.18 -0.70 22.65
N LEU A 281 12.55 0.27 21.97
CA LEU A 281 12.79 0.54 20.54
C LEU A 281 14.26 0.84 20.23
N LYS A 282 14.96 1.62 21.07
CA LYS A 282 16.35 2.04 20.82
C LYS A 282 17.29 0.85 20.70
N LYS A 283 17.09 -0.21 21.51
CA LYS A 283 17.93 -1.40 21.48
C LYS A 283 17.58 -2.34 20.32
N MET A 284 16.29 -2.47 20.00
CA MET A 284 15.81 -3.43 18.99
C MET A 284 15.82 -2.91 17.55
N MET A 285 15.92 -1.60 17.36
CA MET A 285 15.93 -0.98 16.03
C MET A 285 17.06 -1.51 15.13
N LEU A 286 18.30 -1.45 15.61
CA LEU A 286 19.46 -1.88 14.83
C LEU A 286 19.44 -3.38 14.45
N PRO A 287 19.23 -4.34 15.38
CA PRO A 287 19.23 -5.75 15.02
C PRO A 287 18.12 -6.12 14.04
N PHE A 288 16.96 -5.47 14.11
CA PHE A 288 15.86 -5.73 13.17
C PHE A 288 16.15 -5.16 11.78
N ILE A 289 16.74 -3.97 11.69
CA ILE A 289 17.17 -3.39 10.42
C ILE A 289 18.30 -4.24 9.80
N LEU A 290 19.24 -4.73 10.60
CA LEU A 290 20.30 -5.63 10.12
C LEU A 290 19.72 -6.96 9.63
N ALA A 291 18.78 -7.56 10.37
CA ALA A 291 18.09 -8.77 9.93
C ALA A 291 17.32 -8.56 8.61
N GLN A 292 16.67 -7.40 8.44
CA GLN A 292 15.98 -7.05 7.20
C GLN A 292 16.95 -6.84 6.02
N ASN A 293 18.13 -6.27 6.25
CA ASN A 293 19.11 -6.11 5.16
C ASN A 293 19.88 -7.41 4.85
N LEU A 294 20.00 -8.32 5.82
CA LEU A 294 20.61 -9.64 5.63
C LEU A 294 19.87 -10.46 4.56
N THR A 295 18.58 -10.22 4.34
CA THR A 295 17.78 -10.90 3.32
C THR A 295 18.32 -10.64 1.91
N ASN A 296 18.81 -9.43 1.64
CA ASN A 296 19.48 -9.11 0.37
C ASN A 296 20.71 -9.99 0.14
N LEU A 297 21.52 -10.21 1.17
CA LEU A 297 22.71 -11.05 1.09
C LEU A 297 22.34 -12.52 0.90
N LEU A 298 21.28 -13.00 1.56
CA LEU A 298 20.80 -14.38 1.39
C LEU A 298 20.28 -14.62 -0.03
N TYR A 299 19.52 -13.69 -0.60
CA TYR A 299 19.09 -13.77 -2.00
C TYR A 299 20.28 -13.71 -2.96
N MET A 300 21.30 -12.89 -2.69
CA MET A 300 22.53 -12.86 -3.48
C MET A 300 23.24 -14.22 -3.46
N VAL A 301 23.42 -14.83 -2.29
CA VAL A 301 24.05 -16.15 -2.16
C VAL A 301 23.28 -17.22 -2.92
N ILE A 302 21.95 -17.26 -2.75
CA ILE A 302 21.10 -18.22 -3.44
C ILE A 302 21.09 -18.00 -4.96
N ALA A 303 21.12 -16.75 -5.42
CA ALA A 303 21.22 -16.43 -6.84
C ALA A 303 22.55 -16.90 -7.45
N LEU A 304 23.66 -16.78 -6.72
CA LEU A 304 24.95 -17.30 -7.16
C LEU A 304 24.96 -18.84 -7.22
N ILE A 305 24.37 -19.52 -6.24
CA ILE A 305 24.26 -20.99 -6.21
C ILE A 305 23.41 -21.50 -7.38
N PHE A 306 22.29 -20.84 -7.68
CA PHE A 306 21.36 -21.25 -8.73
C PHE A 306 21.62 -20.60 -10.09
N SER A 307 22.70 -19.83 -10.26
CA SER A 307 23.04 -19.16 -11.52
C SER A 307 22.98 -20.08 -12.76
N PRO A 308 23.50 -21.33 -12.73
CA PRO A 308 23.39 -22.23 -13.89
C PRO A 308 21.95 -22.59 -14.26
N LEU A 309 21.09 -22.79 -13.26
CA LEU A 309 19.67 -23.12 -13.45
C LEU A 309 18.90 -21.91 -13.97
N ILE A 310 19.18 -20.71 -13.44
CA ILE A 310 18.55 -19.46 -13.86
C ILE A 310 18.83 -19.20 -15.34
N ILE A 311 20.08 -19.35 -15.79
CA ILE A 311 20.45 -19.13 -17.20
C ILE A 311 19.72 -20.11 -18.14
N GLN A 312 19.46 -21.34 -17.68
CA GLN A 312 18.76 -22.36 -18.48
C GLN A 312 17.22 -22.18 -18.49
N ASN A 313 16.66 -21.69 -17.38
CA ASN A 313 15.23 -21.54 -17.20
C ASN A 313 14.71 -20.15 -17.62
N ALA A 314 15.58 -19.13 -17.69
CA ALA A 314 15.23 -17.78 -18.11
C ALA A 314 14.64 -17.78 -19.53
N GLY A 315 13.38 -17.35 -19.65
CA GLY A 315 12.66 -17.32 -20.93
C GLY A 315 12.19 -18.69 -21.47
N ASN A 316 12.42 -19.78 -20.74
CA ASN A 316 11.98 -21.11 -21.13
C ASN A 316 10.50 -21.34 -20.71
N SER A 317 9.66 -21.76 -21.66
CA SER A 317 8.24 -22.04 -21.40
C SER A 317 8.00 -23.28 -20.53
N ASN A 318 8.94 -24.25 -20.54
CA ASN A 318 8.89 -25.47 -19.74
C ASN A 318 10.18 -25.58 -18.90
N PRO A 319 10.25 -24.89 -17.77
CA PRO A 319 11.45 -24.84 -16.96
C PRO A 319 11.78 -26.19 -16.32
N ILE A 320 13.08 -26.46 -16.18
CA ILE A 320 13.60 -27.66 -15.52
C ILE A 320 13.33 -27.54 -14.01
N PRO A 321 12.73 -28.56 -13.37
CA PRO A 321 12.44 -28.51 -11.94
C PRO A 321 13.75 -28.50 -11.12
N ILE A 322 13.84 -27.58 -10.16
CA ILE A 322 15.04 -27.40 -9.32
C ILE A 322 15.26 -28.50 -8.29
N GLY A 323 14.27 -29.39 -8.08
CA GLY A 323 14.30 -30.44 -7.06
C GLY A 323 13.83 -29.98 -5.67
N LEU A 324 13.45 -30.94 -4.82
CA LEU A 324 12.81 -30.67 -3.52
C LEU A 324 13.71 -29.93 -2.54
N VAL A 325 14.99 -30.30 -2.44
CA VAL A 325 15.95 -29.69 -1.50
C VAL A 325 16.17 -28.21 -1.82
N ASN A 326 16.32 -27.89 -3.12
CA ASN A 326 16.48 -26.51 -3.60
C ASN A 326 15.19 -25.70 -3.44
N LEU A 327 14.03 -26.34 -3.63
CA LEU A 327 12.74 -25.70 -3.38
C LEU A 327 12.59 -25.32 -1.90
N ILE A 328 12.99 -26.21 -0.98
CA ILE A 328 12.97 -25.94 0.46
C ILE A 328 13.93 -24.80 0.82
N SER A 329 15.14 -24.75 0.23
CA SER A 329 16.09 -23.67 0.53
C SER A 329 15.59 -22.30 0.06
N VAL A 330 15.01 -22.22 -1.15
CA VAL A 330 14.37 -21.00 -1.66
C VAL A 330 13.18 -20.60 -0.78
N ALA A 331 12.34 -21.56 -0.39
CA ALA A 331 11.20 -21.31 0.48
C ALA A 331 11.63 -20.84 1.88
N ALA A 332 12.73 -21.37 2.42
CA ALA A 332 13.29 -20.95 3.70
C ALA A 332 13.83 -19.51 3.64
N VAL A 333 14.56 -19.13 2.59
CA VAL A 333 15.03 -17.75 2.41
C VAL A 333 13.87 -16.78 2.21
N HIS A 334 12.86 -17.14 1.42
CA HIS A 334 11.66 -16.31 1.29
C HIS A 334 10.90 -16.20 2.63
N GLY A 335 10.82 -17.29 3.40
CA GLY A 335 10.23 -17.27 4.75
C GLY A 335 10.97 -16.33 5.70
N PHE A 336 12.31 -16.41 5.72
CA PHE A 336 13.14 -15.50 6.51
C PHE A 336 13.04 -14.05 6.05
N ASP A 337 12.94 -13.80 4.74
CA ASP A 337 12.72 -12.48 4.18
C ASP A 337 11.43 -11.86 4.70
N GLN A 338 10.33 -12.61 4.58
CA GLN A 338 9.03 -12.16 5.07
C GLN A 338 8.99 -11.97 6.59
N PHE A 339 9.66 -12.84 7.35
CA PHE A 339 9.83 -12.71 8.80
C PHE A 339 10.57 -11.42 9.16
N SER A 340 11.70 -11.16 8.51
CA SER A 340 12.53 -9.98 8.76
C SER A 340 11.85 -8.69 8.32
N GLY A 341 11.10 -8.71 7.21
CA GLY A 341 10.20 -7.61 6.82
C GLY A 341 9.09 -7.35 7.86
N GLY A 342 8.62 -8.40 8.53
CA GLY A 342 7.73 -8.32 9.69
C GLY A 342 8.36 -7.55 10.86
N LEU A 343 9.60 -7.91 11.24
CA LEU A 343 10.37 -7.21 12.28
C LEU A 343 10.58 -5.73 11.93
N GLY A 344 11.01 -5.44 10.70
CA GLY A 344 11.22 -4.08 10.19
C GLY A 344 9.96 -3.22 10.23
N THR A 345 8.81 -3.79 9.85
CA THR A 345 7.51 -3.12 9.93
C THR A 345 7.17 -2.72 11.37
N SER A 346 7.45 -3.59 12.35
CA SER A 346 7.21 -3.29 13.77
C SER A 346 8.09 -2.15 14.30
N VAL A 347 9.35 -2.04 13.86
CA VAL A 347 10.21 -0.88 14.15
C VAL A 347 9.60 0.39 13.60
N LEU A 348 9.29 0.40 12.29
CA LEU A 348 8.79 1.57 11.59
C LEU A 348 7.47 2.08 12.20
N MET A 349 6.51 1.18 12.41
CA MET A 349 5.21 1.55 13.00
C MET A 349 5.37 2.09 14.42
N THR A 350 6.18 1.43 15.26
CA THR A 350 6.41 1.90 16.64
C THR A 350 7.11 3.25 16.68
N PHE A 351 8.08 3.46 15.78
CA PHE A 351 8.79 4.73 15.63
C PHE A 351 7.85 5.86 15.20
N LEU A 352 7.05 5.63 14.15
CA LEU A 352 6.06 6.60 13.67
C LEU A 352 5.04 6.97 14.75
N MET A 353 4.50 5.98 15.47
CA MET A 353 3.55 6.25 16.56
C MET A 353 4.18 7.09 17.66
N ARG A 354 5.38 6.74 18.14
CA ARG A 354 6.08 7.52 19.17
C ARG A 354 6.31 8.95 18.73
N THR A 355 6.70 9.18 17.48
CA THR A 355 6.86 10.54 16.97
C THR A 355 5.51 11.27 16.95
N CYS A 356 4.43 10.69 16.46
CA CYS A 356 3.10 11.33 16.44
C CYS A 356 2.55 11.71 17.84
N PHE A 357 2.88 10.95 18.89
CA PHE A 357 2.38 11.20 20.25
C PHE A 357 3.06 12.36 21.00
N VAL A 358 4.28 12.76 20.64
CA VAL A 358 5.03 13.77 21.39
C VAL A 358 4.42 15.18 21.25
N ASN A 359 3.84 15.53 20.09
CA ASN A 359 3.32 16.89 19.83
C ASN A 359 1.79 17.02 19.81
N SER A 360 1.05 15.93 19.61
CA SER A 360 -0.42 15.94 19.60
C SER A 360 -1.01 16.07 21.02
N LYS A 361 -0.30 15.58 22.04
CA LYS A 361 -0.69 15.70 23.46
C LYS A 361 -0.76 17.17 23.92
N GLN A 362 0.16 18.02 23.48
CA GLN A 362 0.13 19.46 23.80
C GLN A 362 -1.01 20.21 23.10
N ARG A 363 -1.40 19.79 21.88
CA ARG A 363 -2.38 20.54 21.07
C ARG A 363 -3.84 20.10 21.28
N ILE A 364 -4.09 18.81 21.54
CA ILE A 364 -5.44 18.32 21.86
C ILE A 364 -5.85 18.74 23.29
N MET A 365 -4.93 18.82 24.24
CA MET A 365 -5.23 19.39 25.58
C MET A 365 -5.61 20.87 25.52
N LEU A 366 -5.07 21.64 24.57
CA LEU A 366 -5.43 23.05 24.37
C LEU A 366 -6.78 23.22 23.68
N LEU A 367 -7.24 22.23 22.90
CA LEU A 367 -8.56 22.26 22.25
C LEU A 367 -9.70 21.69 23.13
N GLY A 368 -9.37 20.99 24.21
CA GLY A 368 -10.32 20.55 25.24
C GLY A 368 -10.50 21.53 26.41
N ARG A 369 -9.92 22.73 26.32
CA ARG A 369 -10.10 23.86 27.24
C ARG A 369 -10.39 25.14 26.45
N VAL A 370 -11.45 25.14 25.66
CA VAL A 370 -12.21 26.35 25.29
C VAL A 370 -13.68 25.98 25.27
#